data_AF-I2DYX2-F1
#
_entry.id   AF-I2DYX2-F1
#
_cell.length_a   1.000
_cell.length_b   1.000
_cell.length_c   1.000
_cell.angle_alpha   90.00
_cell.angle_beta   90.00
_cell.angle_gamma   90.00
#
_symmetry.space_group_name_H-M   'P 1'
#
loop_
_entity.id
_entity.type
_entity.pdbx_description
1 polymer ?
#
loop_
_entity_poly.entity_id
_entity_poly.type
_entity_poly.pdbx_seq_one_letter_code
_entity_poly.pdbx_strand_id
1 'polypeptide(L)'
;MKGQRVFRRLTVNELGAWRGRHPDALVLDARDADSHARSGWPDAVRLSRDNQDELLLRTRRGRPILIYCHRGNASQAWARMFADFGFTVVCDLIGGHAAWAASVAGANPSGSPVEPALAAWLTSVGFVGPSARDAHDNTPLMVAAWRGAREAVDALLAHGVAVDAINADGNNALWLACVHGDPAGIERLARAGVPLDHANVTGATCLMYAASSGKAEVVRALLALGADPAIRSRDGFTALDMAATAECLQLLRRL
;
A
#
# COMPACT_ATOMS: atom_id res chain seq x y z
N MET A 1 -18.06 18.25 -14.36
CA MET A 1 -17.04 17.66 -13.45
C MET A 1 -16.71 16.27 -13.96
N LYS A 2 -15.52 16.05 -14.54
CA LYS A 2 -15.06 14.69 -14.85
C LYS A 2 -14.77 14.00 -13.52
N GLY A 3 -15.52 12.95 -13.18
CA GLY A 3 -15.24 12.14 -11.99
C GLY A 3 -13.78 11.70 -12.03
N GLN A 4 -13.07 11.89 -10.94
CA GLN A 4 -11.69 11.42 -10.75
C GLN A 4 -11.68 9.94 -11.13
N ARG A 5 -11.01 9.58 -12.24
CA ARG A 5 -10.95 8.17 -12.65
C ARG A 5 -9.99 7.48 -11.70
N VAL A 6 -10.50 6.53 -10.94
CA VAL A 6 -9.75 5.82 -9.90
C VAL A 6 -9.12 4.58 -10.51
N PHE A 7 -7.85 4.30 -10.18
CA PHE A 7 -7.21 3.02 -10.49
C PHE A 7 -7.44 2.04 -9.34
N ARG A 8 -7.41 0.74 -9.61
CA ARG A 8 -7.56 -0.30 -8.59
C ARG A 8 -6.20 -0.78 -8.11
N ARG A 9 -6.06 -1.07 -6.82
CA ARG A 9 -4.89 -1.78 -6.31
C ARG A 9 -5.17 -3.27 -6.27
N LEU A 10 -4.30 -4.09 -6.84
CA LEU A 10 -4.43 -5.55 -6.87
C LEU A 10 -3.45 -6.19 -5.91
N THR A 11 -3.93 -7.18 -5.17
CA THR A 11 -3.07 -8.08 -4.40
C THR A 11 -2.49 -9.16 -5.31
N VAL A 12 -1.41 -9.82 -4.88
CA VAL A 12 -0.85 -10.97 -5.62
C VAL A 12 -1.84 -12.14 -5.70
N ASN A 13 -2.71 -12.30 -4.69
CA ASN A 13 -3.74 -13.34 -4.70
C ASN A 13 -4.85 -13.06 -5.73
N GLU A 14 -5.15 -11.78 -5.98
CA GLU A 14 -6.14 -11.37 -6.99
C GLU A 14 -5.56 -11.39 -8.41
N LEU A 15 -4.23 -11.31 -8.54
CA LEU A 15 -3.51 -11.11 -9.80
C LEU A 15 -3.85 -12.19 -10.84
N GLY A 16 -3.91 -13.46 -10.43
CA GLY A 16 -4.22 -14.57 -11.32
C GLY A 16 -5.63 -14.48 -11.91
N ALA A 17 -6.65 -14.26 -11.05
CA ALA A 17 -8.03 -14.12 -11.48
C ALA A 17 -8.26 -12.84 -12.30
N TRP A 18 -7.56 -11.76 -12.00
CA TRP A 18 -7.60 -10.54 -12.80
C TRP A 18 -6.98 -10.76 -14.19
N ARG A 19 -5.79 -11.36 -14.27
CA ARG A 19 -5.13 -11.70 -15.55
C ARG A 19 -5.98 -12.64 -16.41
N GLY A 20 -6.66 -13.61 -15.81
CA GLY A 20 -7.58 -14.50 -16.51
C GLY A 20 -8.77 -13.77 -17.16
N ARG A 21 -9.25 -12.68 -16.55
CA ARG A 21 -10.32 -11.83 -17.12
C ARG A 21 -9.81 -10.81 -18.13
N HIS A 22 -8.51 -10.51 -18.12
CA HIS A 22 -7.86 -9.49 -18.93
C HIS A 22 -6.62 -10.05 -19.65
N PRO A 23 -6.80 -11.03 -20.56
CA PRO A 23 -5.68 -11.69 -21.24
C PRO A 23 -4.89 -10.76 -22.17
N ASP A 24 -5.50 -9.65 -22.61
CA ASP A 24 -4.89 -8.63 -23.46
C ASP A 24 -4.23 -7.48 -22.67
N ALA A 25 -4.22 -7.56 -21.34
CA ALA A 25 -3.69 -6.51 -20.48
C ALA A 25 -2.24 -6.12 -20.84
N LEU A 26 -1.97 -4.82 -20.89
CA LEU A 26 -0.62 -4.29 -20.97
C LEU A 26 -0.01 -4.29 -19.58
N VAL A 27 1.07 -5.06 -19.40
CA VAL A 27 1.83 -5.09 -18.15
C VAL A 27 2.99 -4.10 -18.25
N LEU A 28 3.06 -3.17 -17.29
CA LEU A 28 4.05 -2.10 -17.25
C LEU A 28 4.95 -2.27 -16.02
N ASP A 29 6.25 -2.39 -16.27
CA ASP A 29 7.29 -2.51 -15.24
C ASP A 29 7.98 -1.16 -15.04
N ALA A 30 7.68 -0.49 -13.92
CA ALA A 30 8.21 0.83 -13.59
C ALA A 30 9.56 0.77 -12.83
N ARG A 31 10.30 -0.36 -12.91
CA ARG A 31 11.65 -0.50 -12.34
C ARG A 31 12.74 0.01 -13.28
N ASP A 32 13.96 0.09 -12.78
CA ASP A 32 15.16 0.37 -13.58
C ASP A 32 15.41 -0.71 -14.65
N ALA A 33 16.19 -0.35 -15.67
CA ALA A 33 16.42 -1.20 -16.85
C ALA A 33 17.06 -2.54 -16.48
N ASP A 34 18.02 -2.55 -15.54
CA ASP A 34 18.72 -3.76 -15.12
C ASP A 34 17.76 -4.73 -14.41
N SER A 35 16.92 -4.21 -13.51
CA SER A 35 15.93 -5.01 -12.78
C SER A 35 14.84 -5.55 -13.70
N HIS A 36 14.40 -4.75 -14.68
CA HIS A 36 13.48 -5.19 -15.72
C HIS A 36 14.08 -6.33 -16.55
N ALA A 37 15.31 -6.17 -17.06
CA ALA A 37 15.97 -7.17 -17.90
C ALA A 37 16.25 -8.48 -17.15
N ARG A 38 16.59 -8.40 -15.85
CA ARG A 38 16.98 -9.56 -15.04
C ARG A 38 15.80 -10.40 -14.57
N SER A 39 14.71 -9.77 -14.15
CA SER A 39 13.60 -10.46 -13.49
C SER A 39 12.23 -9.87 -13.78
N GLY A 40 12.09 -9.09 -14.86
CA GLY A 40 10.81 -8.64 -15.37
C GLY A 40 9.84 -9.79 -15.61
N TRP A 41 8.56 -9.49 -15.46
CA TRP A 41 7.52 -10.36 -15.99
C TRP A 41 7.75 -10.58 -17.49
N PRO A 42 7.72 -11.85 -17.98
CA PRO A 42 7.99 -12.18 -19.39
C PRO A 42 7.34 -11.30 -20.48
N ASP A 43 6.14 -10.78 -20.26
CA ASP A 43 5.39 -9.92 -21.21
C ASP A 43 5.31 -8.45 -20.78
N ALA A 44 6.05 -8.05 -19.74
CA ALA A 44 6.06 -6.67 -19.30
C ALA A 44 6.84 -5.76 -20.25
N VAL A 45 6.30 -4.58 -20.49
CA VAL A 45 6.99 -3.47 -21.14
C VAL A 45 7.54 -2.57 -20.05
N ARG A 46 8.82 -2.20 -20.12
CA ARG A 46 9.40 -1.22 -19.20
C ARG A 46 8.69 0.12 -19.34
N LEU A 47 8.25 0.69 -18.22
CA LEU A 47 7.69 2.03 -18.14
C LEU A 47 8.72 2.98 -17.53
N SER A 48 9.00 4.06 -18.25
CA SER A 48 9.95 5.09 -17.82
C SER A 48 9.55 6.45 -18.39
N ARG A 49 10.24 7.51 -17.96
CA ARG A 49 10.01 8.86 -18.51
C ARG A 49 10.30 8.93 -20.02
N ASP A 50 11.17 8.06 -20.53
CA ASP A 50 11.59 8.07 -21.94
C ASP A 50 10.50 7.57 -22.89
N ASN A 51 9.55 6.76 -22.39
CA ASN A 51 8.51 6.12 -23.22
C ASN A 51 7.08 6.28 -22.71
N GLN A 52 6.86 6.98 -21.58
CA GLN A 52 5.54 7.21 -21.01
C GLN A 52 4.57 7.86 -22.02
N ASP A 53 5.04 8.85 -22.79
CA ASP A 53 4.19 9.62 -23.71
C ASP A 53 3.71 8.73 -24.86
N GLU A 54 4.60 7.89 -25.38
CA GLU A 54 4.26 6.92 -26.41
C GLU A 54 3.22 5.92 -25.90
N LEU A 55 3.42 5.38 -24.70
CA LEU A 55 2.49 4.43 -24.08
C LEU A 55 1.12 5.05 -23.84
N LEU A 56 1.08 6.30 -23.36
CA LEU A 56 -0.16 7.05 -23.12
C LEU A 56 -0.90 7.37 -24.43
N LEU A 57 -0.19 7.74 -25.49
CA LEU A 57 -0.81 8.16 -26.75
C LEU A 57 -1.21 6.98 -27.63
N ARG A 58 -0.41 5.92 -27.69
CA ARG A 58 -0.63 4.79 -28.62
C ARG A 58 -1.48 3.67 -28.04
N THR A 59 -1.58 3.54 -26.72
CA THR A 59 -2.38 2.47 -26.10
C THR A 59 -3.87 2.82 -26.12
N ARG A 60 -4.71 1.90 -26.61
CA ARG A 60 -6.17 2.05 -26.63
C ARG A 60 -6.70 2.21 -25.20
N ARG A 61 -7.58 3.18 -24.97
CA ARG A 61 -8.08 3.53 -23.62
C ARG A 61 -8.84 2.42 -22.90
N GLY A 62 -9.45 1.50 -23.67
CA GLY A 62 -10.15 0.34 -23.12
C GLY A 62 -9.23 -0.85 -22.81
N ARG A 63 -7.96 -0.83 -23.23
CA ARG A 63 -7.02 -1.92 -22.94
C ARG A 63 -6.68 -1.89 -21.44
N PRO A 64 -6.85 -3.00 -20.72
CA PRO A 64 -6.47 -3.07 -19.31
C PRO A 64 -4.97 -2.82 -19.12
N ILE A 65 -4.61 -2.10 -18.07
CA ILE A 65 -3.21 -1.82 -17.71
C ILE A 65 -2.95 -2.33 -16.30
N LEU A 66 -1.86 -3.08 -16.14
CA LEU A 66 -1.30 -3.43 -14.84
C LEU A 66 0.08 -2.79 -14.70
N ILE A 67 0.31 -2.05 -13.62
CA ILE A 67 1.58 -1.38 -13.35
C ILE A 67 2.18 -1.93 -12.06
N TYR A 68 3.47 -2.23 -12.05
CA TYR A 68 4.18 -2.59 -10.84
C TYR A 68 5.56 -1.92 -10.78
N CYS A 69 6.09 -1.78 -9.58
CA CYS A 69 7.46 -1.34 -9.34
C CYS A 69 8.15 -2.33 -8.38
N HIS A 70 9.26 -1.96 -7.75
CA HIS A 70 9.96 -2.84 -6.80
C HIS A 70 9.07 -3.32 -5.64
N ARG A 71 8.30 -2.41 -5.01
CA ARG A 71 7.48 -2.68 -3.80
C ARG A 71 6.03 -2.15 -3.85
N GLY A 72 5.57 -1.67 -5.01
CA GLY A 72 4.16 -1.29 -5.23
C GLY A 72 3.76 0.16 -4.90
N ASN A 73 4.55 0.94 -4.16
CA ASN A 73 4.14 2.34 -3.87
C ASN A 73 4.34 3.27 -5.08
N ALA A 74 5.51 3.23 -5.71
CA ALA A 74 5.81 4.10 -6.85
C ALA A 74 4.92 3.81 -8.08
N SER A 75 4.31 2.62 -8.18
CA SER A 75 3.38 2.29 -9.27
C SER A 75 2.05 3.04 -9.17
N GLN A 76 1.68 3.57 -8.00
CA GLN A 76 0.44 4.33 -7.82
C GLN A 76 0.45 5.66 -8.59
N ALA A 77 1.58 6.38 -8.58
CA ALA A 77 1.72 7.64 -9.33
C ALA A 77 1.55 7.41 -10.85
N TRP A 78 2.12 6.32 -11.36
CA TRP A 78 1.92 5.90 -12.74
C TRP A 78 0.46 5.49 -13.01
N ALA A 79 -0.14 4.69 -12.12
CA ALA A 79 -1.52 4.24 -12.29
C ALA A 79 -2.50 5.42 -12.30
N ARG A 80 -2.27 6.42 -11.45
CA ARG A 80 -3.00 7.70 -11.47
C ARG A 80 -2.83 8.41 -12.81
N MET A 81 -1.60 8.56 -13.30
CA MET A 81 -1.32 9.20 -14.59
C MET A 81 -2.10 8.55 -15.75
N PHE A 82 -2.10 7.22 -15.84
CA PHE A 82 -2.88 6.52 -16.86
C PHE A 82 -4.40 6.71 -16.66
N ALA A 83 -4.90 6.64 -15.42
CA ALA A 83 -6.32 6.87 -15.17
C ALA A 83 -6.76 8.28 -15.60
N ASP A 84 -5.96 9.31 -15.30
CA ASP A 84 -6.20 10.70 -15.68
C ASP A 84 -6.16 10.91 -17.20
N PHE A 85 -5.34 10.12 -17.91
CA PHE A 85 -5.29 10.09 -19.38
C PHE A 85 -6.46 9.35 -20.04
N GLY A 86 -7.42 8.88 -19.24
CA GLY A 86 -8.69 8.34 -19.70
C GLY A 86 -8.74 6.83 -19.87
N PHE A 87 -7.72 6.11 -19.38
CA PHE A 87 -7.76 4.65 -19.32
C PHE A 87 -8.80 4.20 -18.30
N THR A 88 -9.60 3.20 -18.66
CA THR A 88 -10.79 2.82 -17.86
C THR A 88 -10.55 1.62 -16.95
N VAL A 89 -9.50 0.83 -17.21
CA VAL A 89 -9.12 -0.32 -16.40
C VAL A 89 -7.62 -0.21 -16.13
N VAL A 90 -7.27 0.45 -15.03
CA VAL A 90 -5.87 0.62 -14.60
C VAL A 90 -5.72 0.01 -13.22
N CYS A 91 -4.71 -0.83 -13.06
CA CYS A 91 -4.37 -1.46 -11.81
C CYS A 91 -2.90 -1.24 -11.45
N ASP A 92 -2.60 -1.08 -10.15
CA ASP A 92 -1.24 -1.25 -9.63
C ASP A 92 -1.13 -2.55 -8.80
N LEU A 93 0.08 -3.12 -8.71
CA LEU A 93 0.34 -4.31 -7.90
C LEU A 93 0.86 -3.93 -6.51
N ILE A 94 0.09 -4.26 -5.47
CA ILE A 94 0.50 -4.13 -4.07
C ILE A 94 1.73 -5.00 -3.81
N GLY A 95 2.75 -4.44 -3.14
CA GLY A 95 4.01 -5.12 -2.90
C GLY A 95 4.90 -5.30 -4.14
N GLY A 96 4.42 -4.91 -5.33
CA GLY A 96 5.20 -4.84 -6.57
C GLY A 96 5.83 -6.17 -7.02
N HIS A 97 6.99 -6.06 -7.66
CA HIS A 97 7.76 -7.20 -8.16
C HIS A 97 8.14 -8.16 -7.05
N ALA A 98 8.53 -7.66 -5.87
CA ALA A 98 8.93 -8.51 -4.76
C ALA A 98 7.80 -9.48 -4.35
N ALA A 99 6.57 -8.97 -4.28
CA ALA A 99 5.41 -9.78 -3.94
C ALA A 99 5.06 -10.80 -5.04
N TRP A 100 5.15 -10.41 -6.32
CA TRP A 100 4.99 -11.36 -7.43
C TRP A 100 6.09 -12.43 -7.46
N ALA A 101 7.35 -12.04 -7.32
CA ALA A 101 8.50 -12.93 -7.34
C ALA A 101 8.42 -13.99 -6.24
N ALA A 102 8.00 -13.60 -5.03
CA ALA A 102 7.76 -14.54 -3.94
C ALA A 102 6.69 -15.58 -4.31
N SER A 103 5.58 -15.16 -4.94
CA SER A 103 4.49 -16.07 -5.30
C SER A 103 4.87 -17.09 -6.38
N VAL A 104 5.69 -16.71 -7.37
CA VAL A 104 6.10 -17.60 -8.46
C VAL A 104 7.24 -18.55 -8.06
N ALA A 105 8.07 -18.16 -7.09
CA ALA A 105 9.16 -18.99 -6.58
C ALA A 105 8.66 -20.18 -5.74
N GLY A 106 7.34 -20.34 -5.54
CA GLY A 106 6.80 -21.26 -4.55
C GLY A 106 7.27 -20.91 -3.13
N ALA A 107 7.84 -19.71 -2.94
CA ALA A 107 8.13 -19.15 -1.64
C ALA A 107 6.79 -18.77 -1.04
N ASN A 108 6.11 -19.77 -0.52
CA ASN A 108 5.06 -19.59 0.46
C ASN A 108 5.77 -18.96 1.67
N PRO A 109 5.67 -17.63 1.90
CA PRO A 109 6.33 -17.05 3.06
C PRO A 109 5.72 -17.64 4.35
N SER A 110 4.45 -18.07 4.23
CA SER A 110 3.68 -18.83 5.21
C SER A 110 4.13 -20.27 5.45
N GLY A 111 5.23 -20.74 4.83
CA GLY A 111 5.80 -22.08 5.04
C GLY A 111 7.12 -22.10 5.82
N SER A 112 7.82 -20.97 5.96
CA SER A 112 9.04 -20.91 6.77
C SER A 112 8.70 -21.04 8.26
N PRO A 113 9.45 -21.84 9.04
CA PRO A 113 9.25 -21.94 10.47
C PRO A 113 9.24 -20.55 11.11
N VAL A 114 8.27 -20.29 11.99
CA VAL A 114 8.20 -19.05 12.74
C VAL A 114 9.38 -19.04 13.71
N GLU A 115 10.25 -18.03 13.61
CA GLU A 115 11.38 -17.85 14.52
C GLU A 115 10.91 -17.87 16.00
N PRO A 116 11.65 -18.51 16.93
CA PRO A 116 11.19 -18.70 18.31
C PRO A 116 10.80 -17.40 19.01
N ALA A 117 11.52 -16.31 18.75
CA ALA A 117 11.20 -14.99 19.31
C ALA A 117 9.85 -14.46 18.80
N LEU A 118 9.56 -14.63 17.50
CA LEU A 118 8.27 -14.25 16.92
C LEU A 118 7.15 -15.16 17.44
N ALA A 119 7.39 -16.47 17.57
CA ALA A 119 6.42 -17.41 18.13
C ALA A 119 6.08 -17.09 19.60
N ALA A 120 7.08 -16.74 20.41
CA ALA A 120 6.90 -16.32 21.78
C ALA A 120 6.10 -15.00 21.87
N TRP A 121 6.44 -14.03 21.01
CA TRP A 121 5.70 -12.77 20.93
C TRP A 121 4.24 -13.01 20.52
N LEU A 122 3.98 -13.77 19.46
CA LEU A 122 2.63 -14.12 18.99
C LEU A 122 1.80 -14.76 20.12
N THR A 123 2.37 -15.72 20.83
CA THR A 123 1.72 -16.36 21.98
C THR A 123 1.39 -15.34 23.07
N SER A 124 2.32 -14.43 23.38
CA SER A 124 2.11 -13.42 24.42
C SER A 124 1.01 -12.40 24.10
N VAL A 125 0.74 -12.17 22.80
CA VAL A 125 -0.37 -11.33 22.33
C VAL A 125 -1.60 -12.13 21.87
N GLY A 126 -1.64 -13.44 22.14
CA GLY A 126 -2.83 -14.28 21.94
C GLY A 126 -3.05 -14.79 20.52
N PHE A 127 -2.05 -14.72 19.64
CA PHE A 127 -2.14 -15.26 18.28
C PHE A 127 -1.57 -16.66 18.18
N VAL A 128 -2.28 -17.52 17.46
CA VAL A 128 -1.85 -18.91 17.16
C VAL A 128 -0.93 -19.01 15.94
N GLY A 129 -0.62 -17.88 15.28
CA GLY A 129 0.26 -17.84 14.12
C GLY A 129 0.38 -16.44 13.51
N PRO A 130 1.36 -16.22 12.61
CA PRO A 130 1.71 -14.91 12.05
C PRO A 130 0.63 -14.32 11.12
N SER A 131 -0.28 -15.16 10.61
CA SER A 131 -1.41 -14.76 9.76
C SER A 131 -2.77 -14.92 10.45
N ALA A 132 -2.80 -15.21 11.75
CA ALA A 132 -4.04 -15.36 12.50
C ALA A 132 -4.79 -14.03 12.62
N ARG A 133 -6.07 -14.10 13.00
CA ARG A 133 -6.94 -12.95 13.22
C ARG A 133 -7.54 -13.03 14.63
N ASP A 134 -7.58 -11.91 15.34
CA ASP A 134 -8.21 -11.82 16.67
C ASP A 134 -9.73 -11.56 16.55
N ALA A 135 -10.40 -11.33 17.68
CA ALA A 135 -11.85 -11.07 17.73
C ALA A 135 -12.29 -9.77 17.03
N HIS A 136 -11.36 -8.83 16.80
CA HIS A 136 -11.59 -7.58 16.08
C HIS A 136 -11.05 -7.64 14.65
N ASP A 137 -10.72 -8.85 14.18
CA ASP A 137 -10.16 -9.12 12.87
C ASP A 137 -8.77 -8.49 12.67
N ASN A 138 -8.03 -8.17 13.75
CA ASN A 138 -6.66 -7.69 13.64
C ASN A 138 -5.71 -8.85 13.34
N THR A 139 -4.72 -8.59 12.48
CA THR A 139 -3.58 -9.49 12.29
C THR A 139 -2.47 -9.23 13.33
N PRO A 140 -1.52 -10.16 13.51
CA PRO A 140 -0.31 -9.89 14.29
C PRO A 140 0.43 -8.63 13.87
N LEU A 141 0.52 -8.33 12.58
CA LEU A 141 1.22 -7.14 12.08
C LEU A 141 0.52 -5.85 12.54
N MET A 142 -0.83 -5.86 12.55
CA MET A 142 -1.64 -4.78 13.08
C MET A 142 -1.41 -4.55 14.58
N VAL A 143 -1.43 -5.62 15.37
CA VAL A 143 -1.20 -5.53 16.82
C VAL A 143 0.24 -5.11 17.13
N ALA A 144 1.23 -5.60 16.37
CA ALA A 144 2.63 -5.18 16.51
C ALA A 144 2.79 -3.68 16.21
N ALA A 145 2.16 -3.19 15.13
CA ALA A 145 2.17 -1.79 14.74
C ALA A 145 1.51 -0.89 15.81
N TRP A 146 0.35 -1.30 16.34
CA TRP A 146 -0.33 -0.57 17.41
C TRP A 146 0.49 -0.49 18.71
N ARG A 147 1.21 -1.57 19.04
CA ARG A 147 2.05 -1.65 20.25
C ARG A 147 3.43 -1.02 20.09
N GLY A 148 3.83 -0.61 18.88
CA GLY A 148 5.20 -0.17 18.59
C GLY A 148 6.23 -1.29 18.74
N ALA A 149 5.82 -2.56 18.61
CA ALA A 149 6.68 -3.72 18.78
C ALA A 149 7.58 -3.91 17.52
N ARG A 150 8.63 -3.09 17.42
CA ARG A 150 9.50 -3.00 16.24
C ARG A 150 10.03 -4.35 15.79
N GLU A 151 10.57 -5.16 16.71
CA GLU A 151 11.15 -6.47 16.41
C GLU A 151 10.09 -7.43 15.85
N ALA A 152 8.87 -7.38 16.39
CA ALA A 152 7.76 -8.18 15.89
C ALA A 152 7.31 -7.72 14.50
N VAL A 153 7.24 -6.40 14.25
CA VAL A 153 6.96 -5.85 12.91
C VAL A 153 8.00 -6.35 11.90
N ASP A 154 9.29 -6.21 12.22
CA ASP A 154 10.38 -6.65 11.33
C ASP A 154 10.31 -8.15 11.06
N ALA A 155 10.09 -8.97 12.10
CA ALA A 155 9.98 -10.42 11.94
C ALA A 155 8.75 -10.83 11.13
N LEU A 156 7.59 -10.20 11.33
CA LEU A 156 6.36 -10.49 10.57
C LEU A 156 6.50 -10.09 9.10
N LEU A 157 7.10 -8.93 8.82
CA LEU A 157 7.38 -8.49 7.46
C LEU A 157 8.38 -9.42 6.75
N ALA A 158 9.42 -9.87 7.46
CA ALA A 158 10.38 -10.85 6.95
C ALA A 158 9.73 -12.23 6.72
N HIS A 159 8.75 -12.61 7.56
CA HIS A 159 7.93 -13.82 7.37
C HIS A 159 6.97 -13.71 6.19
N GLY A 160 6.79 -12.51 5.61
CA GLY A 160 5.98 -12.28 4.40
C GLY A 160 4.48 -12.40 4.63
N VAL A 161 4.01 -11.98 5.80
CA VAL A 161 2.56 -11.85 6.07
C VAL A 161 1.91 -10.85 5.11
N ALA A 162 0.59 -10.98 4.91
CA ALA A 162 -0.16 -10.02 4.11
C ALA A 162 -0.08 -8.61 4.73
N VAL A 163 0.44 -7.66 3.94
CA VAL A 163 0.67 -6.26 4.38
C VAL A 163 -0.54 -5.35 4.16
N ASP A 164 -1.52 -5.81 3.39
CA ASP A 164 -2.73 -5.07 2.97
C ASP A 164 -4.00 -5.55 3.66
N ALA A 165 -3.88 -6.47 4.63
CA ALA A 165 -5.00 -6.87 5.46
C ALA A 165 -5.62 -5.65 6.17
N ILE A 166 -6.92 -5.71 6.39
CA ILE A 166 -7.70 -4.76 7.19
C ILE A 166 -8.43 -5.49 8.32
N ASN A 167 -8.69 -4.78 9.42
CA ASN A 167 -9.48 -5.26 10.55
C ASN A 167 -10.98 -4.92 10.39
N ALA A 168 -11.79 -5.18 11.43
CA ALA A 168 -13.23 -4.96 11.39
C ALA A 168 -13.64 -3.47 11.19
N ASP A 169 -12.80 -2.54 11.61
CA ASP A 169 -12.97 -1.09 11.38
C ASP A 169 -12.43 -0.65 10.01
N GLY A 170 -11.93 -1.60 9.21
CA GLY A 170 -11.28 -1.33 7.94
C GLY A 170 -9.92 -0.66 8.09
N ASN A 171 -9.26 -0.74 9.24
CA ASN A 171 -7.93 -0.18 9.45
C ASN A 171 -6.85 -1.20 9.07
N ASN A 172 -5.76 -0.75 8.45
CA ASN A 172 -4.58 -1.58 8.16
C ASN A 172 -3.48 -1.41 9.22
N ALA A 173 -2.35 -2.11 9.08
CA ALA A 173 -1.25 -2.00 10.04
C ALA A 173 -0.65 -0.57 10.12
N LEU A 174 -0.57 0.15 9.00
CA LEU A 174 -0.05 1.52 8.97
C LEU A 174 -0.96 2.46 9.77
N TRP A 175 -2.28 2.32 9.64
CA TRP A 175 -3.24 3.05 10.47
C TRP A 175 -2.95 2.91 11.96
N LEU A 176 -2.72 1.68 12.40
CA LEU A 176 -2.48 1.39 13.81
C LEU A 176 -1.10 1.89 14.28
N ALA A 177 -0.09 1.92 13.41
CA ALA A 177 1.17 2.63 13.71
C ALA A 177 0.94 4.15 13.87
N CYS A 178 0.03 4.76 13.12
CA CYS A 178 -0.36 6.16 13.31
C CYS A 178 -1.08 6.40 14.66
N VAL A 179 -1.92 5.44 15.06
CA VAL A 179 -2.55 5.44 16.39
C VAL A 179 -1.51 5.34 17.50
N HIS A 180 -0.48 4.52 17.33
CA HIS A 180 0.66 4.47 18.25
C HIS A 180 1.40 5.81 18.27
N GLY A 181 1.69 6.38 17.08
CA GLY A 181 2.35 7.67 16.92
C GLY A 181 3.85 7.59 16.72
N ASP A 182 4.38 6.49 16.16
CA ASP A 182 5.81 6.32 15.85
C ASP A 182 6.07 6.52 14.34
N PRO A 183 6.70 7.65 13.93
CA PRO A 183 7.09 7.89 12.54
C PRO A 183 7.99 6.80 11.94
N ALA A 184 8.89 6.20 12.73
CA ALA A 184 9.81 5.18 12.23
C ALA A 184 9.07 3.88 11.90
N GLY A 185 8.09 3.49 12.72
CA GLY A 185 7.17 2.39 12.44
C GLY A 185 6.31 2.64 11.19
N ILE A 186 5.80 3.85 11.01
CA ILE A 186 5.03 4.24 9.82
C ILE A 186 5.88 4.13 8.55
N GLU A 187 7.09 4.68 8.56
CA GLU A 187 8.01 4.61 7.42
C GLU A 187 8.37 3.16 7.08
N ARG A 188 8.63 2.33 8.09
CA ARG A 188 8.93 0.91 7.93
C ARG A 188 7.79 0.18 7.23
N LEU A 189 6.55 0.36 7.68
CA LEU A 189 5.37 -0.26 7.08
C LEU A 189 5.11 0.26 5.66
N ALA A 190 5.26 1.57 5.43
CA ALA A 190 5.13 2.15 4.10
C ALA A 190 6.17 1.56 3.13
N ARG A 191 7.44 1.45 3.54
CA ARG A 191 8.51 0.81 2.74
C ARG A 191 8.29 -0.69 2.50
N ALA A 192 7.53 -1.35 3.36
CA ALA A 192 7.09 -2.74 3.16
C ALA A 192 5.89 -2.87 2.20
N GLY A 193 5.34 -1.75 1.71
CA GLY A 193 4.23 -1.76 0.75
C GLY A 193 2.85 -1.77 1.39
N VAL A 194 2.75 -1.53 2.71
CA VAL A 194 1.45 -1.28 3.35
C VAL A 194 0.82 -0.03 2.71
N PRO A 195 -0.44 -0.08 2.25
CA PRO A 195 -1.08 1.06 1.60
C PRO A 195 -1.14 2.31 2.49
N LEU A 196 -0.46 3.37 2.06
CA LEU A 196 -0.34 4.65 2.77
C LEU A 196 -1.69 5.40 2.87
N ASP A 197 -2.38 5.51 1.74
CA ASP A 197 -3.64 6.25 1.59
C ASP A 197 -4.89 5.38 1.79
N HIS A 198 -4.76 4.26 2.51
CA HIS A 198 -5.89 3.41 2.82
C HIS A 198 -6.96 4.17 3.60
N ALA A 199 -8.21 4.05 3.14
CA ALA A 199 -9.37 4.64 3.79
C ALA A 199 -10.15 3.55 4.52
N ASN A 200 -10.45 3.79 5.80
CA ASN A 200 -11.16 2.83 6.64
C ASN A 200 -12.68 2.84 6.37
N VAL A 201 -13.47 2.16 7.22
CA VAL A 201 -14.93 2.07 7.00
C VAL A 201 -15.67 3.41 7.06
N THR A 202 -15.08 4.49 7.55
CA THR A 202 -15.68 5.85 7.51
C THR A 202 -15.14 6.69 6.35
N GLY A 203 -14.26 6.11 5.53
CA GLY A 203 -13.54 6.83 4.48
C GLY A 203 -12.40 7.69 5.01
N ALA A 204 -12.11 7.65 6.32
CA ALA A 204 -10.99 8.39 6.87
C ALA A 204 -9.66 7.71 6.48
N THR A 205 -8.62 8.50 6.17
CA THR A 205 -7.23 8.04 5.99
C THR A 205 -6.41 8.23 7.27
N CYS A 206 -5.26 7.56 7.42
CA CYS A 206 -4.45 7.74 8.63
C CYS A 206 -3.98 9.20 8.77
N LEU A 207 -3.75 9.91 7.64
CA LEU A 207 -3.41 11.33 7.64
C LEU A 207 -4.53 12.19 8.25
N MET A 208 -5.80 11.88 7.95
CA MET A 208 -6.95 12.55 8.58
C MET A 208 -6.99 12.31 10.09
N TYR A 209 -6.81 11.06 10.53
CA TYR A 209 -6.76 10.74 11.95
C TYR A 209 -5.62 11.46 12.68
N ALA A 210 -4.42 11.50 12.08
CA ALA A 210 -3.27 12.19 12.64
C ALA A 210 -3.52 13.70 12.76
N ALA A 211 -4.13 14.31 11.74
CA ALA A 211 -4.52 15.71 11.73
C ALA A 211 -5.56 16.02 12.83
N SER A 212 -6.62 15.20 12.94
CA SER A 212 -7.69 15.34 13.94
C SER A 212 -7.23 15.07 15.36
N SER A 213 -6.19 14.26 15.53
CA SER A 213 -5.61 13.96 16.83
C SER A 213 -4.46 14.90 17.21
N GLY A 214 -4.16 15.90 16.37
CA GLY A 214 -3.09 16.88 16.62
C GLY A 214 -1.67 16.30 16.57
N LYS A 215 -1.48 15.13 15.95
CA LYS A 215 -0.19 14.43 15.88
C LYS A 215 0.70 14.98 14.77
N ALA A 216 1.22 16.19 14.97
CA ALA A 216 1.99 16.92 13.95
C ALA A 216 3.18 16.12 13.37
N GLU A 217 3.91 15.40 14.20
CA GLU A 217 5.04 14.58 13.73
C GLU A 217 4.61 13.39 12.85
N VAL A 218 3.45 12.80 13.14
CA VAL A 218 2.85 11.76 12.28
C VAL A 218 2.38 12.37 10.96
N VAL A 219 1.73 13.54 11.00
CA VAL A 219 1.33 14.28 9.79
C VAL A 219 2.55 14.57 8.92
N ARG A 220 3.63 15.09 9.51
CA ARG A 220 4.89 15.38 8.81
C ARG A 220 5.46 14.13 8.14
N ALA A 221 5.50 13.00 8.86
CA ALA A 221 6.02 11.74 8.34
C ALA A 221 5.19 11.20 7.16
N LEU A 222 3.86 11.21 7.27
CA LEU A 222 2.97 10.76 6.21
C LEU A 222 3.09 11.62 4.94
N LEU A 223 3.14 12.94 5.10
CA LEU A 223 3.33 13.87 3.97
C LEU A 223 4.69 13.67 3.31
N ALA A 224 5.76 13.44 4.09
CA ALA A 224 7.08 13.11 3.55
C ALA A 224 7.11 11.78 2.78
N LEU A 225 6.26 10.83 3.16
CA LEU A 225 6.06 9.56 2.46
C LEU A 225 5.14 9.67 1.23
N GLY A 226 4.57 10.86 0.97
CA GLY A 226 3.72 11.15 -0.18
C GLY A 226 2.24 10.83 0.01
N ALA A 227 1.72 10.84 1.25
CA ALA A 227 0.29 10.67 1.50
C ALA A 227 -0.52 11.81 0.85
N ASP A 228 -1.67 11.48 0.26
CA ASP A 228 -2.52 12.44 -0.46
C ASP A 228 -3.42 13.20 0.54
N PRO A 229 -3.16 14.51 0.79
CA PRO A 229 -3.98 15.31 1.71
C PRO A 229 -5.38 15.64 1.16
N ALA A 230 -5.61 15.44 -0.14
CA ALA A 230 -6.84 15.84 -0.83
C ALA A 230 -7.91 14.74 -0.82
N ILE A 231 -7.60 13.54 -0.32
CA ILE A 231 -8.59 12.48 -0.10
C ILE A 231 -9.68 13.02 0.82
N ARG A 232 -10.93 12.61 0.57
CA ARG A 232 -12.10 13.01 1.35
C ARG A 232 -12.70 11.81 2.06
N SER A 233 -13.08 12.02 3.32
CA SER A 233 -13.89 11.08 4.08
C SER A 233 -15.30 10.94 3.46
N ARG A 234 -16.11 10.01 3.98
CA ARG A 234 -17.50 9.86 3.54
C ARG A 234 -18.33 11.13 3.77
N ASP A 235 -17.98 11.93 4.77
CA ASP A 235 -18.63 13.20 5.07
C ASP A 235 -18.04 14.38 4.28
N GLY A 236 -17.08 14.12 3.39
CA GLY A 236 -16.49 15.11 2.50
C GLY A 236 -15.31 15.90 3.08
N PHE A 237 -14.84 15.56 4.28
CA PHE A 237 -13.72 16.24 4.94
C PHE A 237 -12.37 15.72 4.47
N THR A 238 -11.43 16.63 4.24
CA THR A 238 -10.00 16.35 4.00
C THR A 238 -9.22 16.33 5.32
N ALA A 239 -7.95 15.92 5.29
CA ALA A 239 -7.08 16.04 6.46
C ALA A 239 -6.94 17.49 6.94
N LEU A 240 -6.94 18.46 6.01
CA LEU A 240 -6.86 19.89 6.31
C LEU A 240 -8.09 20.36 7.10
N ASP A 241 -9.29 19.93 6.69
CA ASP A 241 -10.55 20.28 7.36
C ASP A 241 -10.61 19.75 8.80
N MET A 242 -9.90 18.64 9.06
CA MET A 242 -9.88 17.97 10.37
C MET A 242 -8.71 18.43 11.25
N ALA A 243 -7.86 19.36 10.84
CA ALA A 243 -6.66 19.74 11.60
C ALA A 243 -7.00 20.32 12.99
N ALA A 244 -6.62 19.60 14.06
CA ALA A 244 -6.93 19.99 15.44
C ALA A 244 -5.95 21.02 16.03
N THR A 245 -4.77 21.18 15.43
CA THR A 245 -3.73 22.10 15.92
C THR A 245 -3.24 23.03 14.83
N ALA A 246 -2.74 24.21 15.22
CA ALA A 246 -2.13 25.16 14.30
C ALA A 246 -0.94 24.55 13.55
N GLU A 247 -0.18 23.65 14.18
CA GLU A 247 0.95 22.98 13.55
C GLU A 247 0.48 22.01 12.44
N CYS A 248 -0.49 21.13 12.73
CA CYS A 248 -1.08 20.25 11.71
C CYS A 248 -1.66 21.06 10.54
N LEU A 249 -2.39 22.14 10.85
CA LEU A 249 -2.96 23.04 9.84
C LEU A 249 -1.87 23.66 8.96
N GLN A 250 -0.76 24.10 9.56
CA GLN A 250 0.36 24.68 8.81
C GLN A 250 1.07 23.65 7.94
N LEU A 251 1.27 22.41 8.42
CA LEU A 251 1.86 21.33 7.63
C LEU A 251 1.01 21.01 6.40
N LEU A 252 -0.31 20.91 6.57
CA LEU A 252 -1.25 20.55 5.51
C LEU A 252 -1.48 21.67 4.48
N ARG A 253 -1.22 22.93 4.84
CA ARG A 253 -1.31 24.08 3.91
C ARG A 253 -0.08 24.26 3.02
N ARG A 254 1.05 23.62 3.35
CA ARG A 254 2.34 23.80 2.64
C ARG A 254 2.51 22.87 1.42
N LEU A 255 1.43 22.24 0.97
CA LEU A 255 1.40 21.24 -0.11
C LEU A 255 0.94 21.86 -1.43
#